data_AF-A0A7J7GY66-F1
#
_entry.id   AF-A0A7J7GY66-F1
#
_cell.length_a   1.000
_cell.length_b   1.000
_cell.length_c   1.000
_cell.angle_alpha   90.00
_cell.angle_beta   90.00
_cell.angle_gamma   90.00
#
_symmetry.space_group_name_H-M   'P 1'
#
loop_
_entity.id
_entity.type
_entity.pdbx_description
1 polymer ?
#
loop_
_entity_poly.entity_id
_entity_poly.type
_entity_poly.pdbx_seq_one_letter_code
_entity_poly.pdbx_strand_id
1 'polypeptide(L)'
;MATSSLSPQTATRKTTFPSLPPPKPFHTNLTFSISLPSNILIKTSIKSSISSSTTKYNEVVLDEEMDKIRRLQNGSDVRGVAVEGEKGRTVDLTPPVVEAIAESFGEWLMNGLEREGEDDVKVSLGRDPRISGALLSVAVFAGLARAGCVAFDMGLATTPACFMSTLLAPFEYNASIMMTASHLPYTRNGLKFFTRKGGLTSLEVEDICDRAARKYANRLAKVSTTLPITPTRVDFMSAYSKHLRDIIKDRINHPLHYDTPLQGFQVFHSHLHFCFQ
;
A
#
# COMPACT_ATOMS: atom_id res chain seq x y z
N MET A 1 61.92 -24.82 26.62
CA MET A 1 60.52 -24.51 26.98
C MET A 1 60.46 -23.05 27.36
N ALA A 2 59.98 -22.20 26.44
CA ALA A 2 59.77 -20.78 26.68
C ALA A 2 58.41 -20.41 26.10
N THR A 3 57.52 -19.95 26.97
CA THR A 3 56.17 -19.50 26.68
C THR A 3 56.21 -18.10 26.09
N SER A 4 55.55 -17.88 24.95
CA SER A 4 55.24 -16.54 24.45
C SER A 4 53.74 -16.41 24.24
N SER A 5 53.17 -15.47 24.97
CA SER A 5 51.77 -15.04 24.93
C SER A 5 51.56 -14.10 23.75
N LEU A 6 50.67 -14.44 22.81
CA LEU A 6 50.15 -13.48 21.83
C LEU A 6 48.70 -13.11 22.17
N SER A 7 48.49 -11.82 22.42
CA SER A 7 47.18 -11.16 22.54
C SER A 7 46.62 -10.85 21.15
N PRO A 8 45.31 -10.94 20.89
CA PRO A 8 44.73 -10.50 19.62
C PRO A 8 44.56 -8.98 19.62
N GLN A 9 45.15 -8.29 18.64
CA GLN A 9 44.89 -6.89 18.35
C GLN A 9 43.57 -6.76 17.57
N THR A 10 42.61 -6.04 18.14
CA THR A 10 41.35 -5.62 17.51
C THR A 10 41.62 -4.43 16.60
N ALA A 11 41.58 -4.63 15.28
CA ALA A 11 41.66 -3.56 14.30
C ALA A 11 40.25 -3.00 14.01
N THR A 12 39.87 -1.91 14.67
CA THR A 12 38.67 -1.12 14.35
C THR A 12 38.97 -0.18 13.17
N ARG A 13 38.60 -0.59 11.96
CA ARG A 13 38.69 0.27 10.78
C ARG A 13 37.46 1.20 10.72
N LYS A 14 37.61 2.42 11.22
CA LYS A 14 36.67 3.53 10.98
C LYS A 14 36.74 3.92 9.50
N THR A 15 35.67 3.72 8.75
CA THR A 15 35.51 4.26 7.40
C THR A 15 34.83 5.62 7.49
N THR A 16 35.61 6.67 7.26
CA THR A 16 35.16 8.05 7.12
C THR A 16 34.73 8.29 5.67
N PHE A 17 33.46 8.64 5.43
CA PHE A 17 32.97 9.06 4.11
C PHE A 17 33.28 10.56 3.88
N PRO A 18 33.67 10.97 2.66
CA PRO A 18 33.81 12.39 2.32
C PRO A 18 32.43 13.04 2.11
N SER A 19 32.21 14.21 2.70
CA SER A 19 30.99 15.02 2.55
C SER A 19 30.96 15.77 1.22
N LEU A 20 29.80 15.76 0.56
CA LEU A 20 29.50 16.60 -0.61
C LEU A 20 29.11 18.03 -0.19
N PRO A 21 29.42 19.06 -0.99
CA PRO A 21 29.10 20.44 -0.68
C PRO A 21 27.60 20.74 -0.82
N PRO A 22 27.05 21.70 -0.05
CA PRO A 22 25.62 22.02 -0.07
C PRO A 22 25.20 22.76 -1.35
N PRO A 23 23.95 22.57 -1.83
CA PRO A 23 23.44 23.32 -2.97
C PRO A 23 23.12 24.77 -2.58
N LYS A 24 23.36 25.70 -3.51
CA LYS A 24 23.09 27.14 -3.37
C LYS A 24 21.59 27.43 -3.48
N PRO A 25 21.03 28.39 -2.71
CA PRO A 25 19.62 28.74 -2.80
C PRO A 25 19.33 29.56 -4.07
N PHE A 26 18.38 29.08 -4.87
CA PHE A 26 17.74 29.89 -5.91
C PHE A 26 16.54 30.62 -5.29
N HIS A 27 16.65 31.94 -5.20
CA HIS A 27 15.53 32.82 -4.88
C HIS A 27 14.78 33.19 -6.16
N THR A 28 13.49 32.87 -6.23
CA THR A 28 12.54 33.54 -7.12
C THR A 28 11.34 33.98 -6.28
N ASN A 29 11.33 35.27 -5.93
CA ASN A 29 10.16 35.95 -5.40
C ASN A 29 9.14 36.14 -6.52
N LEU A 30 7.99 35.48 -6.41
CA LEU A 30 6.78 35.83 -7.16
C LEU A 30 5.68 36.18 -6.16
N THR A 31 5.59 37.48 -5.89
CA THR A 31 4.53 38.12 -5.12
C THR A 31 3.27 38.18 -6.00
N PHE A 32 2.23 37.42 -5.64
CA PHE A 32 0.87 37.64 -6.13
C PHE A 32 0.08 38.39 -5.05
N SER A 33 -0.17 39.66 -5.29
CA SER A 33 -1.11 40.49 -4.52
C SER A 33 -2.50 40.37 -5.14
N ILE A 34 -3.40 39.64 -4.49
CA ILE A 34 -4.83 39.66 -4.81
C ILE A 34 -5.55 40.42 -3.69
N SER A 35 -6.10 41.59 -4.04
CA SER A 35 -6.94 42.38 -3.15
C SER A 35 -8.32 41.73 -3.01
N LEU A 36 -8.73 41.38 -1.79
CA LEU A 36 -10.12 41.07 -1.48
C LEU A 36 -10.93 42.37 -1.28
N PRO A 37 -12.09 42.55 -1.94
CA PRO A 37 -13.10 43.46 -1.45
C PRO A 37 -13.94 42.80 -0.34
N SER A 38 -14.18 43.57 0.72
CA SER A 38 -14.99 43.21 1.89
C SER A 38 -16.49 43.28 1.58
N ASN A 39 -17.25 42.49 2.34
CA ASN A 39 -18.71 42.53 2.56
C ASN A 39 -19.63 41.91 1.49
N ILE A 40 -20.24 40.77 1.83
CA ILE A 40 -21.69 40.56 1.82
C ILE A 40 -22.02 39.49 2.89
N LEU A 41 -22.75 39.91 3.91
CA LEU A 41 -23.30 39.08 4.97
C LEU A 41 -24.67 38.56 4.50
N ILE A 42 -24.75 37.29 4.07
CA ILE A 42 -26.05 36.62 3.85
C ILE A 42 -26.38 35.84 5.12
N LYS A 43 -27.22 36.43 5.97
CA LYS A 43 -27.98 35.70 6.98
C LYS A 43 -29.09 34.92 6.29
N THR A 44 -28.86 33.65 5.98
CA THR A 44 -29.94 32.68 5.73
C THR A 44 -30.13 31.82 6.96
N SER A 45 -31.07 32.23 7.81
CA SER A 45 -31.64 31.38 8.84
C SER A 45 -32.53 30.32 8.17
N ILE A 46 -31.96 29.17 7.83
CA ILE A 46 -32.75 27.99 7.47
C ILE A 46 -33.20 27.35 8.77
N LYS A 47 -34.41 27.70 9.23
CA LYS A 47 -35.16 26.86 10.16
C LYS A 47 -35.65 25.65 9.35
N SER A 48 -34.89 24.57 9.33
CA SER A 48 -35.37 23.28 8.85
C SER A 48 -35.99 22.54 10.03
N SER A 49 -37.31 22.64 10.19
CA SER A 49 -38.08 21.68 10.96
C SER A 49 -38.11 20.37 10.17
N ILE A 50 -37.08 19.55 10.33
CA ILE A 50 -37.04 18.18 9.78
C ILE A 50 -37.80 17.29 10.77
N SER A 51 -38.81 16.60 10.26
CA SER A 51 -39.50 15.51 10.94
C SER A 51 -38.48 14.50 11.49
N SER A 52 -38.52 14.22 12.79
CA SER A 52 -37.49 13.42 13.50
C SER A 52 -37.40 11.94 13.08
N SER A 53 -38.34 11.47 12.24
CA SER A 53 -38.38 10.08 11.77
C SER A 53 -37.42 9.81 10.60
N THR A 54 -37.20 10.78 9.71
CA THR A 54 -36.37 10.60 8.50
C THR A 54 -34.88 10.69 8.81
N THR A 55 -34.48 11.53 9.76
CA THR A 55 -33.07 11.65 10.20
C THR A 55 -32.59 10.38 10.89
N LYS A 56 -33.41 9.79 11.78
CA LYS A 56 -33.05 8.53 12.45
C LYS A 56 -32.94 7.34 11.50
N TYR A 57 -33.82 7.26 10.50
CA TYR A 57 -33.76 6.18 9.50
C TYR A 57 -32.48 6.29 8.65
N ASN A 58 -32.12 7.50 8.22
CA ASN A 58 -30.88 7.72 7.47
C ASN A 58 -29.63 7.48 8.33
N GLU A 59 -29.62 7.88 9.61
CA GLU A 59 -28.50 7.60 10.53
C GLU A 59 -28.29 6.09 10.73
N VAL A 60 -29.36 5.32 10.98
CA VAL A 60 -29.27 3.86 11.17
C VAL A 60 -28.75 3.15 9.91
N VAL A 61 -29.19 3.56 8.72
CA VAL A 61 -28.70 2.98 7.45
C VAL A 61 -27.23 3.33 7.20
N LEU A 62 -26.80 4.56 7.54
CA LEU A 62 -25.39 4.97 7.43
C LEU A 62 -24.48 4.14 8.34
N ASP A 63 -24.92 3.89 9.59
CA ASP A 63 -24.16 3.07 10.54
C ASP A 63 -24.02 1.62 10.06
N GLU A 64 -25.09 1.02 9.52
CA GLU A 64 -25.04 -0.34 8.95
C GLU A 64 -24.06 -0.47 7.77
N GLU A 65 -24.02 0.53 6.88
CA GLU A 65 -23.07 0.55 5.76
C GLU A 65 -21.62 0.75 6.23
N MET A 66 -21.41 1.61 7.22
CA MET A 66 -20.08 1.83 7.81
C MET A 66 -19.54 0.56 8.46
N ASP A 67 -20.40 -0.20 9.14
CA ASP A 67 -20.03 -1.46 9.77
C ASP A 67 -19.66 -2.56 8.77
N LYS A 68 -20.16 -2.53 7.53
CA LYS A 68 -19.73 -3.47 6.48
C LYS A 68 -18.24 -3.35 6.19
N ILE A 69 -17.71 -2.13 6.12
CA ILE A 69 -16.27 -1.92 5.85
C ILE A 69 -15.43 -2.26 7.07
N ARG A 70 -15.85 -1.85 8.26
CA ARG A 70 -15.14 -2.17 9.52
C ARG A 70 -14.95 -3.68 9.70
N ARG A 71 -15.97 -4.47 9.36
CA ARG A 71 -15.93 -5.95 9.43
C ARG A 71 -14.94 -6.61 8.48
N LEU A 72 -14.42 -5.90 7.48
CA LEU A 72 -13.39 -6.42 6.58
C LEU A 72 -12.00 -6.42 7.21
N GLN A 73 -11.79 -5.70 8.31
CA GLN A 73 -10.53 -5.76 9.03
C GLN A 73 -10.31 -7.17 9.59
N ASN A 74 -9.11 -7.69 9.34
CA ASN A 74 -8.66 -8.98 9.85
C ASN A 74 -7.23 -8.82 10.38
N GLY A 75 -7.13 -8.42 11.66
CA GLY A 75 -5.86 -8.04 12.27
C GLY A 75 -5.25 -6.82 11.58
N SER A 76 -4.05 -6.99 11.04
CA SER A 76 -3.32 -5.98 10.26
C SER A 76 -3.56 -6.06 8.75
N ASP A 77 -4.55 -6.81 8.30
CA ASP A 77 -4.94 -6.92 6.90
C ASP A 77 -6.43 -6.55 6.71
N VAL A 78 -6.83 -6.37 5.46
CA VAL A 78 -8.23 -6.34 5.02
C VAL A 78 -8.54 -7.64 4.31
N ARG A 79 -9.64 -8.32 4.62
CA ARG A 79 -10.08 -9.57 3.97
C ARG A 79 -11.59 -9.58 3.76
N GLY A 80 -12.02 -10.07 2.61
CA GLY A 80 -13.44 -10.25 2.31
C GLY A 80 -13.69 -11.21 1.16
N VAL A 81 -14.96 -11.49 0.90
CA VAL A 81 -15.48 -12.19 -0.27
C VAL A 81 -15.48 -11.22 -1.45
N ALA A 82 -14.68 -11.53 -2.46
CA ALA A 82 -14.53 -10.71 -3.67
C ALA A 82 -15.30 -11.28 -4.87
N VAL A 83 -15.66 -12.56 -4.83
CA VAL A 83 -16.40 -13.27 -5.88
C VAL A 83 -17.43 -14.18 -5.24
N GLU A 84 -18.59 -14.33 -5.88
CA GLU A 84 -19.61 -15.29 -5.48
C GLU A 84 -19.09 -16.74 -5.51
N GLY A 85 -19.67 -17.61 -4.68
CA GLY A 85 -19.36 -19.04 -4.67
C GLY A 85 -19.17 -19.65 -3.28
N GLU A 86 -19.07 -18.85 -2.21
CA GLU A 86 -19.03 -19.34 -0.83
C GLU A 86 -20.46 -19.45 -0.27
N LYS A 87 -20.87 -20.67 0.14
CA LYS A 87 -22.21 -20.89 0.70
C LYS A 87 -22.44 -20.02 1.93
N GLY A 88 -23.53 -19.27 1.91
CA GLY A 88 -23.95 -18.43 3.04
C GLY A 88 -23.13 -17.14 3.20
N ARG A 89 -22.32 -16.75 2.22
CA ARG A 89 -21.65 -15.44 2.23
C ARG A 89 -21.90 -14.66 0.95
N THR A 90 -22.16 -13.37 1.12
CA THR A 90 -22.29 -12.41 0.03
C THR A 90 -20.96 -11.75 -0.26
N VAL A 91 -20.81 -11.18 -1.46
CA VAL A 91 -19.65 -10.36 -1.82
C VAL A 91 -19.66 -9.08 -0.97
N ASP A 92 -18.59 -8.87 -0.21
CA ASP A 92 -18.42 -7.71 0.68
C ASP A 92 -17.15 -6.90 0.33
N LEU A 93 -16.18 -7.49 -0.37
CA LEU A 93 -14.99 -6.82 -0.89
C LEU A 93 -15.21 -6.39 -2.34
N THR A 94 -16.08 -5.39 -2.52
CA THR A 94 -16.44 -4.84 -3.84
C THR A 94 -15.46 -3.78 -4.32
N PRO A 95 -15.42 -3.45 -5.62
CA PRO A 95 -14.57 -2.37 -6.13
C PRO A 95 -14.76 -1.02 -5.40
N PRO A 96 -15.99 -0.52 -5.14
CA PRO A 96 -16.16 0.74 -4.43
C PRO A 96 -15.66 0.70 -2.97
N VAL A 97 -15.73 -0.46 -2.31
CA VAL A 97 -15.16 -0.65 -0.96
C VAL A 97 -13.63 -0.60 -1.02
N VAL A 98 -13.02 -1.33 -1.95
CA VAL A 98 -11.56 -1.35 -2.14
C VAL A 98 -11.03 0.03 -2.50
N GLU A 99 -11.75 0.78 -3.34
CA GLU A 99 -11.41 2.17 -3.68
C GLU A 99 -11.41 3.07 -2.44
N ALA A 100 -12.45 2.98 -1.59
CA ALA A 100 -12.53 3.77 -0.35
C ALA A 100 -11.40 3.43 0.64
N ILE A 101 -11.05 2.15 0.76
CA ILE A 101 -9.93 1.69 1.60
C ILE A 101 -8.60 2.20 1.05
N ALA A 102 -8.36 2.07 -0.26
CA ALA A 102 -7.12 2.51 -0.89
C ALA A 102 -6.94 4.05 -0.81
N GLU A 103 -8.02 4.82 -0.98
CA GLU A 103 -7.98 6.27 -0.76
C GLU A 103 -7.65 6.61 0.69
N SER A 104 -8.29 5.93 1.64
CA SER A 104 -8.05 6.19 3.07
C SER A 104 -6.62 5.83 3.49
N PHE A 105 -6.07 4.78 2.90
CA PHE A 105 -4.65 4.42 3.07
C PHE A 105 -3.72 5.47 2.48
N GLY A 106 -4.00 5.97 1.26
CA GLY A 106 -3.22 7.04 0.64
C GLY A 106 -3.22 8.32 1.46
N GLU A 107 -4.38 8.73 1.99
CA GLU A 107 -4.49 9.88 2.90
C GLU A 107 -3.75 9.65 4.22
N TRP A 108 -3.85 8.45 4.80
CA TRP A 108 -3.10 8.08 6.00
C TRP A 108 -1.59 8.20 5.78
N LEU A 109 -1.10 7.75 4.62
CA LEU A 109 0.30 7.88 4.19
C LEU A 109 0.73 9.33 4.03
N MET A 110 -0.01 10.15 3.30
CA MET A 110 0.33 11.56 3.09
C MET A 110 0.39 12.33 4.40
N ASN A 111 -0.61 12.17 5.27
CA ASN A 111 -0.57 12.78 6.62
C ASN A 111 0.63 12.28 7.45
N GLY A 112 1.11 11.07 7.15
CA GLY A 112 2.35 10.48 7.63
C GLY A 112 3.60 11.23 7.17
N LEU A 113 3.70 11.45 5.86
CA LEU A 113 4.89 11.86 5.12
C LEU A 113 5.01 13.37 4.91
N GLU A 114 3.92 14.14 4.97
CA GLU A 114 3.96 15.61 4.99
C GLU A 114 4.81 16.12 6.17
N ARG A 115 4.81 15.38 7.28
CA ARG A 115 5.69 15.63 8.43
C ARG A 115 7.17 15.36 8.15
N GLU A 116 7.46 14.62 7.09
CA GLU A 116 8.80 14.20 6.66
C GLU A 116 9.29 14.98 5.42
N GLY A 117 8.45 15.81 4.79
CA GLY A 117 8.82 16.75 3.72
C GLY A 117 8.96 16.15 2.31
N GLU A 118 8.22 15.08 2.00
CA GLU A 118 8.20 14.47 0.66
C GLU A 118 7.06 15.02 -0.21
N ASP A 119 7.38 15.46 -1.44
CA ASP A 119 6.42 16.08 -2.36
C ASP A 119 5.58 15.08 -3.17
N ASP A 120 6.09 13.86 -3.45
CA ASP A 120 5.41 12.84 -4.27
C ASP A 120 5.34 11.49 -3.54
N VAL A 121 4.17 11.15 -2.99
CA VAL A 121 3.96 9.86 -2.30
C VAL A 121 3.76 8.73 -3.33
N LYS A 122 4.78 7.88 -3.47
CA LYS A 122 4.80 6.75 -4.41
C LYS A 122 4.36 5.45 -3.73
N VAL A 123 3.36 4.78 -4.31
CA VAL A 123 2.79 3.55 -3.76
C VAL A 123 2.78 2.45 -4.82
N SER A 124 3.37 1.30 -4.53
CA SER A 124 3.29 0.13 -5.43
C SER A 124 2.13 -0.80 -5.08
N LEU A 125 1.58 -1.47 -6.09
CA LEU A 125 0.63 -2.56 -5.94
C LEU A 125 1.19 -3.83 -6.58
N GLY A 126 1.20 -4.92 -5.82
CA GLY A 126 1.39 -6.27 -6.33
C GLY A 126 0.19 -7.15 -6.01
N ARG A 127 -0.05 -8.19 -6.80
CA ARG A 127 -1.16 -9.13 -6.58
C ARG A 127 -0.75 -10.58 -6.75
N ASP A 128 -1.50 -11.47 -6.10
CA ASP A 128 -1.48 -12.89 -6.39
C ASP A 128 -2.35 -13.23 -7.65
N PRO A 129 -2.43 -14.50 -8.09
CA PRO A 129 -3.13 -14.86 -9.32
C PRO A 129 -4.66 -15.02 -9.16
N ARG A 130 -5.27 -14.54 -8.07
CA ARG A 130 -6.73 -14.64 -7.87
C ARG A 130 -7.52 -13.94 -8.97
N ILE A 131 -8.64 -14.53 -9.38
CA ILE A 131 -9.51 -14.03 -10.45
C ILE A 131 -10.04 -12.61 -10.20
N SER A 132 -10.31 -12.24 -8.95
CA SER A 132 -10.76 -10.91 -8.56
C SER A 132 -9.66 -9.85 -8.62
N GLY A 133 -8.38 -10.27 -8.68
CA GLY A 133 -7.23 -9.39 -8.54
C GLY A 133 -7.15 -8.31 -9.62
N ALA A 134 -7.47 -8.62 -10.88
CA ALA A 134 -7.41 -7.64 -11.97
C ALA A 134 -8.43 -6.51 -11.77
N LEU A 135 -9.68 -6.86 -11.45
CA LEU A 135 -10.76 -5.88 -11.22
C LEU A 135 -10.49 -5.02 -9.99
N LEU A 136 -10.11 -5.65 -8.87
CA LEU A 136 -9.84 -4.93 -7.63
C LEU A 136 -8.58 -4.06 -7.72
N SER A 137 -7.62 -4.38 -8.61
CA SER A 137 -6.43 -3.53 -8.83
C SER A 137 -6.85 -2.15 -9.33
N VAL A 138 -7.81 -2.09 -10.26
CA VAL A 138 -8.33 -0.83 -10.80
C VAL A 138 -8.92 0.04 -9.69
N ALA A 139 -9.66 -0.57 -8.77
CA ALA A 139 -10.20 0.13 -7.61
C ALA A 139 -9.11 0.66 -6.67
N VAL A 140 -8.05 -0.12 -6.42
CA VAL A 140 -6.90 0.35 -5.63
C VAL A 140 -6.26 1.57 -6.29
N PHE A 141 -6.00 1.52 -7.59
CA PHE A 141 -5.38 2.64 -8.32
C PHE A 141 -6.27 3.89 -8.31
N ALA A 142 -7.58 3.72 -8.49
CA ALA A 142 -8.53 4.82 -8.40
C ALA A 142 -8.50 5.46 -6.99
N GLY A 143 -8.52 4.65 -5.92
CA GLY A 143 -8.47 5.14 -4.55
C GLY A 143 -7.17 5.88 -4.24
N LEU A 144 -6.02 5.28 -4.56
CA LEU A 144 -4.70 5.90 -4.36
C LEU A 144 -4.60 7.26 -5.08
N ALA A 145 -5.11 7.34 -6.30
CA ALA A 145 -5.01 8.56 -7.06
C ALA A 145 -6.03 9.63 -6.63
N ARG A 146 -7.18 9.24 -6.07
CA ARG A 146 -8.08 10.16 -5.35
C ARG A 146 -7.43 10.73 -4.10
N ALA A 147 -6.57 9.96 -3.44
CA ALA A 147 -5.73 10.47 -2.37
C ALA A 147 -4.59 11.36 -2.89
N GLY A 148 -4.27 11.38 -4.19
CA GLY A 148 -3.13 12.14 -4.71
C GLY A 148 -1.80 11.39 -4.68
N CYS A 149 -1.80 10.09 -4.42
CA CYS A 149 -0.61 9.25 -4.52
C CYS A 149 -0.28 8.90 -5.98
N VAL A 150 1.00 8.70 -6.26
CA VAL A 150 1.49 8.17 -7.54
C VAL A 150 1.57 6.64 -7.46
N ALA A 151 0.76 5.94 -8.24
CA ALA A 151 0.65 4.48 -8.15
C ALA A 151 1.47 3.72 -9.21
N PHE A 152 2.11 2.63 -8.78
CA PHE A 152 2.94 1.75 -9.61
C PHE A 152 2.41 0.30 -9.61
N ASP A 153 2.17 -0.26 -10.80
CA ASP A 153 1.69 -1.64 -10.97
C ASP A 153 2.87 -2.60 -11.16
N MET A 154 3.11 -3.46 -10.16
CA MET A 154 4.12 -4.54 -10.24
C MET A 154 3.57 -5.81 -10.88
N GLY A 155 2.25 -5.88 -11.15
CA GLY A 155 1.60 -7.07 -11.66
C GLY A 155 1.58 -8.22 -10.65
N LEU A 156 1.95 -9.43 -11.11
CA LEU A 156 2.05 -10.60 -10.24
C LEU A 156 3.27 -10.46 -9.33
N ALA A 157 3.03 -10.45 -8.02
CA ALA A 157 4.08 -10.32 -7.03
C ALA A 157 3.76 -11.19 -5.82
N THR A 158 4.78 -11.45 -4.99
CA THR A 158 4.61 -12.14 -3.71
C THR A 158 4.55 -11.11 -2.58
N THR A 159 4.05 -11.53 -1.41
CA THR A 159 4.08 -10.71 -0.19
C THR A 159 5.48 -10.16 0.13
N PRO A 160 6.56 -10.98 0.16
CA PRO A 160 7.89 -10.44 0.42
C PRO A 160 8.39 -9.53 -0.71
N ALA A 161 8.01 -9.76 -1.97
CA ALA A 161 8.33 -8.85 -3.07
C ALA A 161 7.71 -7.45 -2.84
N CYS A 162 6.43 -7.40 -2.43
CA CYS A 162 5.76 -6.13 -2.13
C CYS A 162 6.38 -5.39 -0.94
N PHE A 163 6.84 -6.11 0.09
CA PHE A 163 7.59 -5.44 1.15
C PHE A 163 8.93 -4.90 0.63
N MET A 164 9.67 -5.71 -0.13
CA MET A 164 10.97 -5.34 -0.67
C MET A 164 10.91 -4.20 -1.69
N SER A 165 9.78 -3.95 -2.34
CA SER A 165 9.62 -2.79 -3.23
C SER A 165 9.72 -1.45 -2.50
N THR A 166 9.52 -1.44 -1.19
CA THR A 166 9.72 -0.25 -0.35
C THR A 166 11.19 0.00 0.01
N LEU A 167 12.06 -1.00 -0.14
CA LEU A 167 13.46 -0.97 0.31
C LEU A 167 14.48 -1.07 -0.82
N LEU A 168 14.13 -1.66 -1.95
CA LEU A 168 15.07 -2.02 -3.00
C LEU A 168 15.26 -0.86 -4.00
N ALA A 169 16.49 -0.36 -4.12
CA ALA A 169 16.84 0.62 -5.15
C ALA A 169 16.70 0.04 -6.57
N PRO A 170 16.30 0.85 -7.58
CA PRO A 170 15.94 2.27 -7.50
C PRO A 170 14.45 2.53 -7.22
N PHE A 171 13.70 1.52 -6.73
CA PHE A 171 12.25 1.61 -6.56
C PHE A 171 11.89 2.36 -5.28
N GLU A 172 12.33 1.83 -4.13
CA GLU A 172 12.23 2.46 -2.80
C GLU A 172 10.91 3.20 -2.55
N TYR A 173 9.78 2.57 -2.90
CA TYR A 173 8.47 3.19 -2.77
C TYR A 173 8.16 3.53 -1.31
N ASN A 174 7.38 4.58 -1.07
CA ASN A 174 7.01 4.99 0.27
C ASN A 174 6.17 3.91 0.97
N ALA A 175 5.32 3.25 0.18
CA ALA A 175 4.51 2.15 0.61
C ALA A 175 4.24 1.14 -0.50
N SER A 176 3.78 -0.04 -0.10
CA SER A 176 3.25 -1.03 -1.02
C SER A 176 1.97 -1.67 -0.49
N ILE A 177 1.07 -1.99 -1.40
CA ILE A 177 -0.10 -2.83 -1.17
C ILE A 177 0.17 -4.19 -1.80
N MET A 178 -0.09 -5.27 -1.06
CA MET A 178 -0.19 -6.62 -1.61
C MET A 178 -1.66 -7.03 -1.60
N MET A 179 -2.20 -7.30 -2.78
CA MET A 179 -3.53 -7.85 -2.92
C MET A 179 -3.51 -9.38 -2.92
N THR A 180 -4.05 -9.95 -1.86
CA THR A 180 -4.09 -11.39 -1.64
C THR A 180 -5.12 -11.75 -0.58
N ALA A 181 -5.61 -12.99 -0.61
CA ALA A 181 -6.28 -13.66 0.51
C ALA A 181 -5.38 -14.68 1.23
N SER A 182 -4.08 -14.72 0.90
CA SER A 182 -3.13 -15.76 1.32
C SER A 182 -3.69 -17.15 1.02
N HIS A 183 -3.94 -17.98 2.04
CA HIS A 183 -4.42 -19.35 1.93
C HIS A 183 -5.97 -19.48 1.87
N LEU A 184 -6.72 -18.37 1.98
CA LEU A 184 -8.18 -18.43 1.95
C LEU A 184 -8.72 -18.90 0.58
N PRO A 185 -9.96 -19.42 0.50
CA PRO A 185 -10.56 -19.89 -0.75
C PRO A 185 -10.50 -18.87 -1.89
N TYR A 186 -10.58 -19.32 -3.14
CA TYR A 186 -10.43 -18.45 -4.33
C TYR A 186 -11.45 -17.30 -4.39
N THR A 187 -12.61 -17.46 -3.76
CA THR A 187 -13.67 -16.45 -3.63
C THR A 187 -13.24 -15.27 -2.76
N ARG A 188 -12.23 -15.45 -1.90
CA ARG A 188 -11.70 -14.41 -1.01
C ARG A 188 -10.61 -13.60 -1.67
N ASN A 189 -10.50 -12.34 -1.27
CA ASN A 189 -9.34 -11.49 -1.52
C ASN A 189 -9.12 -10.53 -0.36
N GLY A 190 -8.15 -9.65 -0.47
CA GLY A 190 -7.80 -8.73 0.60
C GLY A 190 -6.61 -7.84 0.26
N LEU A 191 -6.29 -6.94 1.17
CA LEU A 191 -5.19 -6.00 1.07
C LEU A 191 -4.29 -6.13 2.29
N LYS A 192 -2.98 -6.22 2.05
CA LYS A 192 -1.94 -6.03 3.07
C LYS A 192 -1.18 -4.77 2.74
N PHE A 193 -0.80 -4.02 3.77
CA PHE A 193 -0.12 -2.74 3.62
C PHE A 193 1.29 -2.79 4.20
N PHE A 194 2.23 -2.18 3.48
CA PHE A 194 3.64 -2.09 3.86
C PHE A 194 4.13 -0.66 3.72
N THR A 195 5.02 -0.26 4.63
CA THR A 195 5.86 0.92 4.51
C THR A 195 7.32 0.49 4.65
N ARG A 196 8.26 1.44 4.49
CA ARG A 196 9.68 1.21 4.81
C ARG A 196 9.93 0.71 6.24
N LYS A 197 9.00 0.98 7.17
CA LYS A 197 9.07 0.59 8.58
C LYS A 197 8.58 -0.85 8.82
N GLY A 198 7.95 -1.48 7.84
CA GLY A 198 7.37 -2.82 7.96
C GLY A 198 5.91 -2.89 7.50
N GLY A 199 5.25 -4.01 7.82
CA GLY A 199 3.80 -4.12 7.67
C GLY A 199 3.07 -3.23 8.67
N LEU A 200 1.90 -2.71 8.28
CA LEU A 200 1.05 -1.95 9.20
C LEU A 200 0.59 -2.82 10.39
N THR A 201 0.28 -2.16 11.49
CA THR A 201 -0.32 -2.74 12.69
C THR A 201 -1.84 -2.79 12.57
N SER A 202 -2.49 -3.58 13.43
CA SER A 202 -3.96 -3.64 13.46
C SER A 202 -4.60 -2.27 13.74
N LEU A 203 -4.01 -1.45 14.62
CA LEU A 203 -4.56 -0.12 14.95
C LEU A 203 -4.47 0.84 13.76
N GLU A 204 -3.39 0.77 12.97
CA GLU A 204 -3.26 1.59 11.76
C GLU A 204 -4.28 1.18 10.70
N VAL A 205 -4.51 -0.13 10.52
CA VAL A 205 -5.53 -0.63 9.59
C VAL A 205 -6.95 -0.31 10.07
N GLU A 206 -7.20 -0.32 11.37
CA GLU A 206 -8.47 0.10 11.95
C GLU A 206 -8.79 1.57 11.60
N ASP A 207 -7.85 2.50 11.82
CA ASP A 207 -8.03 3.92 11.43
C ASP A 207 -8.31 4.07 9.93
N ILE A 208 -7.60 3.31 9.08
CA ILE A 208 -7.82 3.29 7.63
C ILE A 208 -9.24 2.81 7.31
N CYS A 209 -9.69 1.71 7.91
CA CYS A 209 -11.02 1.14 7.69
C CYS A 209 -12.13 2.08 8.19
N ASP A 210 -11.93 2.78 9.31
CA ASP A 210 -12.89 3.76 9.84
C ASP A 210 -13.03 5.00 8.94
N ARG A 211 -11.93 5.49 8.38
CA ARG A 211 -11.96 6.55 7.35
C ARG A 211 -12.67 6.07 6.09
N ALA A 212 -12.37 4.84 5.65
CA ALA A 212 -12.98 4.25 4.47
C ALA A 212 -14.48 4.07 4.62
N ALA A 213 -14.94 3.61 5.79
CA ALA A 213 -16.35 3.46 6.13
C ALA A 213 -17.14 4.76 5.92
N ARG A 214 -16.63 5.88 6.47
CA ARG A 214 -17.23 7.21 6.31
C ARG A 214 -17.27 7.66 4.85
N LYS A 215 -16.18 7.45 4.10
CA LYS A 215 -16.08 7.83 2.69
C LYS A 215 -17.07 7.05 1.83
N TYR A 216 -17.17 5.75 2.05
CA TYR A 216 -18.07 4.86 1.31
C TYR A 216 -19.54 5.23 1.55
N ALA A 217 -19.95 5.41 2.81
CA ALA A 217 -21.29 5.83 3.16
C ALA A 217 -21.67 7.18 2.49
N ASN A 218 -20.73 8.14 2.48
CA ASN A 218 -20.92 9.43 1.82
C ASN A 218 -21.04 9.34 0.28
N ARG A 219 -20.41 8.34 -0.35
CA ARG A 219 -20.48 8.13 -1.80
C ARG A 219 -21.76 7.44 -2.23
N LEU A 220 -22.34 6.55 -1.42
CA LEU A 220 -23.66 5.99 -1.74
C LEU A 220 -24.73 7.10 -1.85
N ALA A 221 -24.54 8.22 -1.14
CA ALA A 221 -25.41 9.39 -1.22
C ALA A 221 -25.12 10.31 -2.43
N LYS A 222 -24.06 10.10 -3.23
CA LYS A 222 -23.62 11.00 -4.31
C LYS A 222 -23.20 10.25 -5.58
N VAL A 223 -23.51 10.77 -6.76
CA VAL A 223 -22.98 10.21 -8.02
C VAL A 223 -21.48 10.44 -8.09
N SER A 224 -20.69 9.40 -7.86
CA SER A 224 -19.22 9.46 -7.96
C SER A 224 -18.77 9.09 -9.37
N THR A 225 -18.02 9.98 -10.01
CA THR A 225 -17.39 9.73 -11.31
C THR A 225 -16.05 9.03 -11.09
N THR A 226 -15.85 7.88 -11.75
CA THR A 226 -14.56 7.18 -11.77
C THR A 226 -13.52 8.08 -12.44
N LEU A 227 -12.37 8.26 -11.79
CA LEU A 227 -11.23 8.94 -12.39
C LEU A 227 -10.46 7.94 -13.28
N PRO A 228 -10.34 8.17 -14.59
CA PRO A 228 -9.53 7.32 -15.45
C PRO A 228 -8.06 7.62 -15.17
N ILE A 229 -7.40 6.72 -14.45
CA ILE A 229 -5.99 6.87 -14.08
C ILE A 229 -5.25 5.61 -14.46
N THR A 230 -4.19 5.78 -15.26
CA THR A 230 -3.34 4.69 -15.69
C THR A 230 -2.13 4.63 -14.76
N PRO A 231 -1.98 3.58 -13.94
CA PRO A 231 -0.78 3.42 -13.11
C PRO A 231 0.46 3.21 -13.97
N THR A 232 1.63 3.54 -13.43
CA THR A 232 2.90 3.22 -14.11
C THR A 232 3.22 1.74 -13.90
N ARG A 233 3.24 0.95 -14.98
CA ARG A 233 3.65 -0.46 -14.90
C ARG A 233 5.16 -0.59 -14.79
N VAL A 234 5.64 -1.45 -13.90
CA VAL A 234 7.07 -1.63 -13.61
C VAL A 234 7.50 -3.09 -13.60
N ASP A 235 8.75 -3.36 -13.99
CA ASP A 235 9.36 -4.69 -13.90
C ASP A 235 10.13 -4.87 -12.58
N PHE A 236 9.40 -4.83 -11.47
CA PHE A 236 10.01 -5.04 -10.14
C PHE A 236 10.48 -6.48 -9.95
N MET A 237 9.76 -7.46 -10.51
CA MET A 237 10.04 -8.88 -10.27
C MET A 237 11.38 -9.33 -10.86
N SER A 238 11.80 -8.79 -12.01
CA SER A 238 13.14 -9.05 -12.54
C SER A 238 14.24 -8.52 -11.61
N ALA A 239 14.07 -7.29 -11.10
CA ALA A 239 15.02 -6.68 -10.17
C ALA A 239 15.09 -7.45 -8.84
N TYR A 240 13.94 -7.81 -8.28
CA TYR A 240 13.87 -8.58 -7.04
C TYR A 240 14.48 -9.98 -7.19
N SER A 241 14.19 -10.66 -8.30
CA SER A 241 14.77 -11.98 -8.61
C SER A 241 16.28 -11.90 -8.80
N LYS A 242 16.79 -10.83 -9.43
CA LYS A 242 18.23 -10.56 -9.50
C LYS A 242 18.84 -10.37 -8.11
N HIS A 243 18.22 -9.54 -7.27
CA HIS A 243 18.67 -9.29 -5.90
C HIS A 243 18.77 -10.59 -5.08
N LEU A 244 17.76 -11.47 -5.15
CA LEU A 244 17.81 -12.76 -4.47
C LEU A 244 18.92 -13.67 -5.01
N ARG A 245 19.12 -13.70 -6.34
CA ARG A 245 20.24 -14.45 -6.93
C ARG A 245 21.58 -13.94 -6.44
N ASP A 246 21.78 -12.63 -6.40
CA ASP A 246 23.03 -12.03 -5.94
C ASP A 246 23.29 -12.38 -4.46
N ILE A 247 22.27 -12.31 -3.60
CA ILE A 247 22.38 -12.77 -2.21
C ILE A 247 22.82 -14.24 -2.13
N ILE A 248 22.22 -15.12 -2.93
CA ILE A 248 22.57 -16.56 -2.93
C ILE A 248 24.02 -16.76 -3.37
N LYS A 249 24.45 -16.08 -4.43
CA LYS A 249 25.83 -16.15 -4.93
C LYS A 249 26.83 -15.66 -3.89
N ASP A 250 26.56 -14.52 -3.26
CA ASP A 250 27.43 -13.92 -2.24
C ASP A 250 27.50 -14.75 -0.96
N ARG A 251 26.38 -15.34 -0.55
CA ARG A 251 26.31 -16.14 0.68
C ARG A 251 26.94 -17.52 0.51
N ILE A 252 26.77 -18.14 -0.65
CA ILE A 252 27.43 -19.43 -0.94
C ILE A 252 28.91 -19.22 -1.25
N ASN A 253 29.23 -18.18 -2.03
CA ASN A 253 30.59 -17.80 -2.43
C ASN A 253 31.41 -18.99 -2.95
N HIS A 254 30.83 -19.79 -3.86
CA HIS A 254 31.46 -21.02 -4.33
C HIS A 254 32.76 -20.71 -5.09
N PRO A 255 33.91 -21.33 -4.75
CA PRO A 255 35.22 -20.92 -5.26
C PRO A 255 35.38 -21.12 -6.79
N LEU A 256 34.65 -22.07 -7.37
CA LEU A 256 34.76 -22.41 -8.81
C LEU A 256 33.47 -22.15 -9.61
N HIS A 257 32.33 -21.94 -8.95
CA HIS A 257 31.00 -21.90 -9.56
C HIS A 257 30.18 -20.78 -8.94
N TYR A 258 30.80 -19.59 -8.82
CA TYR A 258 30.18 -18.45 -8.16
C TYR A 258 28.86 -18.02 -8.83
N ASP A 259 28.78 -18.07 -10.16
CA ASP A 259 27.55 -17.73 -10.91
C ASP A 259 26.51 -18.86 -10.93
N THR A 260 26.94 -20.10 -10.71
CA THR A 260 26.09 -21.31 -10.73
C THR A 260 26.27 -22.14 -9.45
N PRO A 261 26.05 -21.57 -8.25
CA PRO A 261 26.41 -22.23 -6.99
C PRO A 261 25.55 -23.46 -6.67
N LEU A 262 24.43 -23.64 -7.37
CA LEU A 262 23.52 -24.78 -7.26
C LEU A 262 23.66 -25.77 -8.44
N GLN A 263 24.74 -25.67 -9.22
CA GLN A 263 24.99 -26.60 -10.32
C GLN A 263 25.03 -28.05 -9.81
N GLY A 264 24.30 -28.94 -10.49
CA GLY A 264 24.19 -30.36 -10.12
C GLY A 264 23.04 -30.70 -9.16
N PHE A 265 22.37 -29.71 -8.56
CA PHE A 265 21.18 -29.94 -7.74
C PHE A 265 19.94 -30.14 -8.63
N GLN A 266 19.10 -31.10 -8.27
CA GLN A 266 17.76 -31.26 -8.85
C GLN A 266 16.76 -30.52 -7.97
N VAL A 267 16.27 -29.38 -8.44
CA VAL A 267 15.30 -28.54 -7.70
C VAL A 267 13.90 -28.79 -8.23
N PHE A 268 13.01 -29.27 -7.38
CA PHE A 268 11.59 -29.43 -7.67
C PHE A 268 10.81 -28.29 -7.01
N HIS A 269 10.00 -27.58 -7.78
CA HIS A 269 9.15 -26.51 -7.28
C HIS A 269 7.72 -26.73 -7.75
N SER A 270 6.76 -26.72 -6.82
CA SER A 270 5.33 -26.82 -7.13
C SER A 270 4.68 -25.46 -6.91
N HIS A 271 4.07 -24.92 -7.96
CA HIS A 271 3.17 -23.79 -7.83
C HIS A 271 1.80 -24.32 -7.41
N LEU A 272 1.42 -24.08 -6.16
CA LEU A 272 0.03 -24.24 -5.72
C LEU A 272 -0.81 -23.15 -6.41
N HIS A 273 -1.29 -23.47 -7.62
CA HIS A 273 -2.29 -22.65 -8.28
C HIS A 273 -3.60 -22.79 -7.51
N PHE A 274 -4.20 -21.66 -7.13
CA PHE A 274 -5.60 -21.58 -6.69
C PHE A 274 -6.54 -21.83 -7.88
N CYS A 275 -6.36 -22.94 -8.58
CA CYS A 275 -7.27 -23.40 -9.62
C CYS A 275 -8.43 -24.14 -8.93
N PHE A 276 -9.64 -23.70 -9.26
CA PHE A 276 -10.93 -24.29 -8.95
C PHE A 276 -10.85 -25.81 -8.75
N GLN A 277 -11.02 -26.25 -7.50
CA GLN A 277 -11.58 -27.57 -7.19
C GLN A 277 -13.07 -27.39 -6.93
#